data_AF-A0A2A4JAZ1-F1
#
_entry.id   AF-A0A2A4JAZ1-F1
#
_cell.length_a   1.000
_cell.length_b   1.000
_cell.length_c   1.000
_cell.angle_alpha   90.00
_cell.angle_beta   90.00
_cell.angle_gamma   90.00
#
_symmetry.space_group_name_H-M   'P 1'
#
loop_
_entity.id
_entity.type
_entity.pdbx_description
1 polymer ?
#
loop_
_entity_poly.entity_id
_entity_poly.type
_entity_poly.pdbx_seq_one_letter_code
_entity_poly.pdbx_strand_id
1 'polypeptide(L)'
;MSITRGNKMVTTKKTNTNKTETATQRKRRLQKAKDKYKAKRAKESEDQSNSRLQKQRGKIAAETPEQREARLLKRRQQYSQMLASETPEQHEARSTQRRQQYTQMLASETLEQYEARLKKSRERQRERLASETPEHRETRLDEQRERSQLCRAKNLQAFEYAINPFFIHVCDTCTKRYYRNQVHTVRFNTAALTYPPVELNKKKGKNNF
;
A
#
# COMPACT_ATOMS: atom_id res chain seq x y z
N MET A 1 -28.50 85.17 13.98
CA MET A 1 -27.18 84.80 13.43
C MET A 1 -27.11 83.29 13.32
N SER A 2 -27.22 82.73 12.12
CA SER A 2 -27.33 81.29 11.90
C SER A 2 -26.03 80.78 11.29
N ILE A 3 -25.24 80.04 12.07
CA ILE A 3 -23.95 79.48 11.65
C ILE A 3 -24.21 78.15 10.93
N THR A 4 -24.12 78.16 9.61
CA THR A 4 -24.09 76.94 8.78
C THR A 4 -22.72 76.25 8.93
N ARG A 5 -22.69 75.10 9.63
CA ARG A 5 -21.52 74.20 9.64
C ARG A 5 -21.45 73.46 8.30
N GLY A 6 -20.50 73.87 7.45
CA GLY A 6 -20.17 73.20 6.20
C GLY A 6 -19.60 71.80 6.42
N ASN A 7 -20.32 70.79 5.93
CA ASN A 7 -19.83 69.42 5.79
C ASN A 7 -18.69 69.37 4.77
N LYS A 8 -17.44 69.21 5.22
CA LYS A 8 -16.31 68.92 4.33
C LYS A 8 -16.36 67.45 3.92
N MET A 9 -16.78 67.20 2.67
CA MET A 9 -16.59 65.92 1.99
C MET A 9 -15.10 65.55 1.99
N VAL A 10 -14.74 64.50 2.73
CA VAL A 10 -13.42 63.86 2.62
C VAL A 10 -13.42 63.02 1.34
N THR A 11 -12.94 63.61 0.25
CA THR A 11 -12.75 62.92 -1.02
C THR A 11 -11.54 61.98 -0.93
N THR A 12 -11.79 60.70 -1.20
CA THR A 12 -10.81 59.59 -1.13
C THR A 12 -9.82 59.63 -2.30
N LYS A 13 -8.79 60.47 -2.20
CA LYS A 13 -7.65 60.62 -3.14
C LYS A 13 -6.70 59.40 -3.31
N LYS A 14 -7.12 58.15 -3.10
CA LYS A 14 -6.20 56.97 -3.10
C LYS A 14 -6.05 56.21 -4.42
N THR A 15 -6.82 56.54 -5.46
CA THR A 15 -6.89 55.72 -6.69
C THR A 15 -5.89 56.11 -7.78
N ASN A 16 -5.32 57.32 -7.74
CA ASN A 16 -4.53 57.83 -8.87
C ASN A 16 -3.00 57.63 -8.76
N THR A 17 -2.45 57.54 -7.55
CA THR A 17 -1.00 57.41 -7.33
C THR A 17 -0.43 56.05 -7.71
N ASN A 18 -1.25 54.99 -7.71
CA ASN A 18 -0.81 53.63 -8.06
C ASN A 18 -0.59 53.44 -9.58
N LYS A 19 -1.19 54.30 -10.42
CA LYS A 19 -1.09 54.21 -11.88
C LYS A 19 0.26 54.70 -12.41
N THR A 20 0.96 55.53 -11.65
CA THR A 20 2.24 56.17 -12.02
C THR A 20 3.43 55.60 -11.24
N GLU A 21 3.25 54.52 -10.48
CA GLU A 21 4.34 53.90 -9.72
C GLU A 21 5.37 53.24 -10.64
N THR A 22 6.66 53.45 -10.34
CA THR A 22 7.72 52.68 -10.99
C THR A 22 7.69 51.21 -10.53
N ALA A 23 8.26 50.30 -11.33
CA ALA A 23 8.30 48.88 -10.99
C ALA A 23 8.96 48.62 -9.62
N THR A 24 10.00 49.38 -9.27
CA THR A 24 10.71 49.29 -7.98
C THR A 24 9.83 49.78 -6.82
N GLN A 25 9.11 50.90 -7.00
CA GLN A 25 8.17 51.40 -6.01
C GLN A 25 7.03 50.40 -5.78
N ARG A 26 6.48 49.83 -6.85
CA ARG A 26 5.45 48.77 -6.80
C ARG A 26 5.95 47.55 -6.04
N LYS A 27 7.18 47.07 -6.32
CA LYS A 27 7.80 45.94 -5.60
C LYS A 27 7.91 46.23 -4.09
N ARG A 28 8.44 47.41 -3.72
CA ARG A 28 8.56 47.82 -2.31
C ARG A 28 7.20 47.91 -1.62
N ARG A 29 6.18 48.49 -2.28
CA ARG A 29 4.82 48.58 -1.73
C ARG A 29 4.21 47.19 -1.52
N LEU A 30 4.31 46.30 -2.50
CA LEU A 30 3.80 44.94 -2.40
C LEU A 30 4.53 44.16 -1.30
N GLN A 31 5.84 44.35 -1.15
CA GLN A 31 6.62 43.72 -0.08
C GLN A 31 6.15 44.20 1.30
N LYS A 32 6.04 45.52 1.50
CA LYS A 32 5.49 46.11 2.75
C LYS A 32 4.08 45.60 3.06
N ALA A 33 3.23 45.42 2.04
CA ALA A 33 1.90 44.84 2.20
C ALA A 33 1.96 43.36 2.61
N LYS A 34 2.85 42.56 2.01
CA LYS A 34 3.09 41.17 2.40
C LYS A 34 3.57 41.07 3.85
N ASP A 35 4.52 41.90 4.27
CA ASP A 35 5.07 41.87 5.62
C ASP A 35 4.02 42.28 6.66
N LYS A 36 3.22 43.31 6.36
CA LYS A 36 2.06 43.67 7.19
C LYS A 36 1.04 42.53 7.30
N TYR A 37 0.77 41.82 6.20
CA TYR A 37 -0.14 40.67 6.21
C TYR A 37 0.41 39.51 7.04
N LYS A 38 1.72 39.21 6.93
CA LYS A 38 2.40 38.21 7.76
C LYS A 38 2.33 38.57 9.25
N ALA A 39 2.62 39.82 9.61
CA ALA A 39 2.55 40.29 10.99
C ALA A 39 1.14 40.20 11.57
N LYS A 40 0.10 40.46 10.76
CA LYS A 40 -1.30 40.23 11.17
C LYS A 40 -1.61 38.76 11.36
N ARG A 41 -1.19 37.87 10.43
CA ARG A 41 -1.37 36.42 10.56
C ARG A 41 -0.67 35.83 11.79
N ALA A 42 0.51 36.34 12.14
CA ALA A 42 1.24 35.88 13.33
C ALA A 42 0.55 36.24 14.66
N LYS A 43 -0.32 37.27 14.65
CA LYS A 43 -1.09 37.72 15.83
C LYS A 43 -2.58 37.30 15.76
N GLU A 44 -2.94 36.48 14.78
CA GLU A 44 -4.31 36.04 14.55
C GLU A 44 -4.71 35.05 15.66
N SER A 45 -5.87 35.26 16.31
CA SER A 45 -6.42 34.26 17.23
C SER A 45 -6.94 33.04 16.47
N GLU A 46 -7.15 31.93 17.17
CA GLU A 46 -7.70 30.71 16.55
C GLU A 46 -9.05 30.98 15.87
N ASP A 47 -9.96 31.72 16.52
CA ASP A 47 -11.26 32.08 15.95
C ASP A 47 -11.15 32.93 14.68
N GLN A 48 -10.23 33.90 14.67
CA GLN A 48 -9.98 34.73 13.50
C GLN A 48 -9.42 33.88 12.34
N SER A 49 -8.49 32.98 12.64
CA SER A 49 -7.92 32.05 11.68
C SER A 49 -8.99 31.10 11.11
N ASN A 50 -9.83 30.54 11.97
CA ASN A 50 -10.93 29.66 11.58
C ASN A 50 -11.95 30.40 10.70
N SER A 51 -12.36 31.61 11.08
CA SER A 51 -13.25 32.46 10.27
C SER A 51 -12.66 32.75 8.89
N ARG A 52 -11.35 33.07 8.81
CA ARG A 52 -10.66 33.30 7.55
C ARG A 52 -10.61 32.05 6.67
N LEU A 53 -10.28 30.88 7.26
CA LEU A 53 -10.25 29.61 6.55
C LEU A 53 -11.65 29.19 6.09
N GLN A 54 -12.69 29.44 6.88
CA GLN A 54 -14.08 29.18 6.50
C GLN A 54 -14.50 30.04 5.29
N LYS A 55 -14.15 31.33 5.29
CA LYS A 55 -14.35 32.20 4.11
C LYS A 55 -13.62 31.66 2.87
N GLN A 56 -12.41 31.13 3.04
CA GLN A 56 -11.67 30.53 1.93
C GLN A 56 -12.33 29.25 1.42
N ARG A 57 -12.82 28.39 2.32
CA ARG A 57 -13.59 27.19 1.96
C ARG A 57 -14.89 27.57 1.22
N GLY A 58 -15.58 28.61 1.67
CA GLY A 58 -16.79 29.14 1.01
C GLY A 58 -16.52 29.59 -0.43
N LYS A 59 -15.38 30.26 -0.69
CA LYS A 59 -14.98 30.61 -2.07
C LYS A 59 -14.75 29.40 -2.96
N ILE A 60 -14.12 28.35 -2.42
CA ILE A 60 -13.89 27.10 -3.16
C ILE A 60 -15.21 26.38 -3.43
N ALA A 61 -16.15 26.41 -2.48
CA ALA A 61 -17.47 25.81 -2.63
C ALA A 61 -18.34 26.56 -3.65
N ALA A 62 -18.12 27.86 -3.83
CA ALA A 62 -18.81 28.70 -4.81
C ALA A 62 -18.13 28.74 -6.19
N GLU A 63 -17.10 27.92 -6.44
CA GLU A 63 -16.46 27.83 -7.76
C GLU A 63 -17.44 27.29 -8.80
N THR A 64 -17.43 27.88 -10.00
CA THR A 64 -18.11 27.27 -11.15
C THR A 64 -17.38 26.00 -11.59
N PRO A 65 -18.03 25.09 -12.32
CA PRO A 65 -17.38 23.90 -12.86
C PRO A 65 -16.09 24.22 -13.64
N GLU A 66 -16.10 25.26 -14.48
CA GLU A 66 -14.97 25.68 -15.30
C GLU A 66 -13.81 26.21 -14.44
N GLN A 67 -14.13 27.00 -13.41
CA GLN A 67 -13.12 27.50 -12.47
C GLN A 67 -12.48 26.35 -11.67
N ARG A 68 -13.31 25.38 -11.25
CA ARG A 68 -12.86 24.19 -10.54
C ARG A 68 -11.93 23.36 -11.42
N GLU A 69 -12.29 23.14 -12.68
CA GLU A 69 -11.45 22.40 -13.64
C GLU A 69 -10.13 23.12 -13.91
N ALA A 70 -10.14 24.43 -14.16
CA ALA A 70 -8.93 25.22 -14.35
C ALA A 70 -8.00 25.15 -13.12
N ARG A 71 -8.56 25.23 -11.90
CA ARG A 71 -7.79 25.06 -10.66
C ARG A 71 -7.21 23.66 -10.51
N LEU A 72 -7.99 22.62 -10.82
CA LEU A 72 -7.53 21.22 -10.75
C LEU A 72 -6.46 20.93 -11.80
N LEU A 73 -6.61 21.45 -13.02
CA LEU A 73 -5.62 21.31 -14.09
C LEU A 73 -4.28 21.92 -13.67
N LYS A 74 -4.30 23.16 -13.16
CA LYS A 74 -3.10 23.82 -12.64
C LYS A 74 -2.45 23.01 -11.51
N ARG A 75 -3.26 22.43 -10.61
CA ARG A 75 -2.75 21.57 -9.52
C ARG A 75 -2.12 20.29 -10.05
N ARG A 76 -2.70 19.64 -11.06
CA ARG A 76 -2.13 18.44 -11.70
C ARG A 76 -0.80 18.76 -12.37
N GLN A 77 -0.71 19.89 -13.08
CA GLN A 77 0.53 20.34 -13.73
C GLN A 77 1.64 20.57 -12.69
N GLN A 78 1.35 21.29 -11.61
CA GLN A 78 2.31 21.50 -10.52
C GLN A 78 2.76 20.17 -9.89
N TYR A 79 1.82 19.25 -9.66
CA TYR A 79 2.16 17.93 -9.12
C TYR A 79 3.04 17.14 -10.07
N SER A 80 2.72 17.13 -11.37
CA SER A 80 3.53 16.48 -12.40
C SER A 80 4.95 17.05 -12.49
N GLN A 81 5.10 18.37 -12.39
CA GLN A 81 6.41 19.02 -12.36
C GLN A 81 7.21 18.60 -11.13
N MET A 82 6.57 18.56 -9.96
CA MET A 82 7.21 18.11 -8.72
C MET A 82 7.69 16.66 -8.83
N LEU A 83 6.87 15.77 -9.41
CA LEU A 83 7.26 14.38 -9.65
C LEU A 83 8.41 14.22 -10.65
N ALA A 84 8.44 15.05 -11.70
CA ALA A 84 9.51 15.01 -12.67
C ALA A 84 10.85 15.48 -12.09
N SER A 85 10.82 16.37 -11.08
CA SER A 85 12.00 16.86 -10.36
C SER A 85 12.36 16.04 -9.11
N GLU A 86 11.65 14.95 -8.85
CA GLU A 86 11.79 14.16 -7.62
C GLU A 86 13.10 13.35 -7.63
N THR A 87 13.86 13.39 -6.53
CA THR A 87 15.06 12.54 -6.39
C THR A 87 14.67 11.09 -6.07
N PRO A 88 15.54 10.10 -6.31
CA PRO A 88 15.26 8.71 -5.96
C PRO A 88 14.89 8.51 -4.48
N GLU A 89 15.56 9.22 -3.57
CA GLU A 89 15.28 9.15 -2.12
C GLU A 89 13.92 9.74 -1.78
N GLN A 90 13.55 10.86 -2.39
CA GLN A 90 12.23 11.46 -2.22
C GLN A 90 11.13 10.55 -2.77
N HIS A 91 11.38 9.93 -3.93
CA HIS A 91 10.49 8.95 -4.53
C HIS A 91 10.27 7.74 -3.62
N GLU A 92 11.34 7.22 -3.02
CA GLU A 92 11.25 6.11 -2.07
C GLU A 92 10.52 6.51 -0.78
N ALA A 93 10.84 7.67 -0.20
CA ALA A 93 10.14 8.19 0.98
C ALA A 93 8.64 8.38 0.73
N ARG A 94 8.26 8.94 -0.43
CA ARG A 94 6.86 9.08 -0.84
C ARG A 94 6.19 7.72 -1.06
N SER A 95 6.90 6.76 -1.66
CA SER A 95 6.40 5.41 -1.93
C SER A 95 6.18 4.62 -0.65
N THR A 96 7.11 4.69 0.30
CA THR A 96 7.02 4.04 1.62
C THR A 96 5.86 4.64 2.42
N GLN A 97 5.73 5.96 2.47
CA GLN A 97 4.60 6.63 3.11
C GLN A 97 3.25 6.18 2.50
N ARG A 98 3.18 6.09 1.17
CA ARG A 98 1.96 5.63 0.48
C ARG A 98 1.62 4.18 0.80
N ARG A 99 2.62 3.30 0.89
CA ARG A 99 2.42 1.89 1.33
C ARG A 99 1.93 1.82 2.78
N GLN A 100 2.52 2.61 3.68
CA GLN A 100 2.09 2.66 5.08
C GLN A 100 0.63 3.12 5.23
N GLN A 101 0.24 4.20 4.54
CA GLN A 101 -1.15 4.67 4.53
C GLN A 101 -2.10 3.60 3.99
N TYR A 102 -1.70 2.88 2.94
CA TYR A 102 -2.51 1.80 2.38
C TYR A 102 -2.66 0.63 3.35
N THR A 103 -1.58 0.22 4.03
CA THR A 103 -1.63 -0.82 5.07
C THR A 103 -2.52 -0.41 6.23
N GLN A 104 -2.45 0.84 6.68
CA GLN A 104 -3.33 1.37 7.73
C GLN A 104 -4.80 1.34 7.30
N MET A 105 -5.10 1.80 6.09
CA MET A 105 -6.43 1.73 5.50
C MET A 105 -6.98 0.31 5.48
N LEU A 106 -6.17 -0.67 5.06
CA LEU A 106 -6.56 -2.09 5.04
C LEU A 106 -6.77 -2.65 6.44
N ALA A 107 -5.97 -2.23 7.43
CA ALA A 107 -6.11 -2.68 8.80
C ALA A 107 -7.40 -2.15 9.47
N SER A 108 -7.86 -0.96 9.06
CA SER A 108 -9.13 -0.37 9.50
C SER A 108 -10.35 -0.76 8.65
N GLU A 109 -10.17 -1.62 7.65
CA GLU A 109 -11.22 -1.99 6.69
C GLU A 109 -12.32 -2.82 7.37
N THR A 110 -13.59 -2.48 7.14
CA THR A 110 -14.72 -3.31 7.59
C THR A 110 -14.88 -4.53 6.69
N LEU A 111 -15.57 -5.58 7.17
CA LEU A 111 -15.82 -6.78 6.36
C LEU A 111 -16.54 -6.46 5.03
N GLU A 112 -17.54 -5.59 5.06
CA GLU A 112 -18.25 -5.15 3.86
C GLU A 112 -17.33 -4.42 2.86
N GLN A 113 -16.44 -3.56 3.36
CA GLN A 113 -15.46 -2.86 2.53
C GLN A 113 -14.45 -3.83 1.92
N TYR A 114 -13.99 -4.80 2.70
CA TYR A 114 -13.09 -5.87 2.25
C TYR A 114 -13.71 -6.68 1.12
N GLU A 115 -14.97 -7.12 1.28
CA GLU A 115 -15.69 -7.87 0.27
C GLU A 115 -15.91 -7.04 -1.00
N ALA A 116 -16.32 -5.78 -0.86
CA ALA A 116 -16.50 -4.87 -1.98
C ALA A 116 -15.17 -4.65 -2.75
N ARG A 117 -14.06 -4.46 -2.03
CA ARG A 117 -12.73 -4.34 -2.61
C ARG A 117 -12.31 -5.61 -3.34
N LEU A 118 -12.56 -6.79 -2.75
CA LEU A 118 -12.22 -8.07 -3.36
C LEU A 118 -13.06 -8.35 -4.62
N LYS A 119 -14.37 -8.07 -4.57
CA LYS A 119 -15.28 -8.16 -5.71
C LYS A 119 -14.80 -7.28 -6.87
N LYS A 120 -14.54 -6.00 -6.60
CA LYS A 120 -14.00 -5.06 -7.60
C LYS A 120 -12.64 -5.49 -8.14
N SER A 121 -11.80 -6.10 -7.30
CA SER A 121 -10.51 -6.65 -7.75
C SER A 121 -10.70 -7.81 -8.73
N ARG A 122 -11.62 -8.73 -8.44
CA ARG A 122 -11.93 -9.87 -9.31
C ARG A 122 -12.56 -9.42 -10.63
N GLU A 123 -13.47 -8.44 -10.59
CA GLU A 123 -14.09 -7.87 -11.79
C GLU A 123 -13.04 -7.25 -12.71
N ARG A 124 -12.17 -6.37 -12.20
CA ARG A 124 -11.07 -5.79 -12.99
C ARG A 124 -10.13 -6.85 -13.56
N GLN A 125 -9.86 -7.92 -12.82
CA GLN A 125 -9.05 -9.02 -13.31
C GLN A 125 -9.73 -9.75 -14.46
N ARG A 126 -11.04 -10.01 -14.36
CA ARG A 126 -11.81 -10.64 -15.44
C ARG A 126 -11.84 -9.76 -16.68
N GLU A 127 -12.10 -8.47 -16.54
CA GLU A 127 -12.08 -7.51 -17.64
C GLU A 127 -10.72 -7.48 -18.34
N ARG A 128 -9.63 -7.41 -17.56
CA ARG A 128 -8.25 -7.43 -18.11
C ARG A 128 -7.94 -8.72 -18.86
N LEU A 129 -8.38 -9.87 -18.35
CA LEU A 129 -8.17 -11.16 -19.02
C LEU A 129 -9.05 -11.31 -20.27
N ALA A 130 -10.25 -10.72 -20.28
CA ALA A 130 -11.14 -10.74 -21.42
C ALA A 130 -10.64 -9.84 -22.57
N SER A 131 -9.94 -8.75 -22.26
CA SER A 131 -9.33 -7.83 -23.24
C SER A 131 -7.85 -8.13 -23.55
N GLU A 132 -7.33 -9.26 -23.07
CA GLU A 132 -5.93 -9.65 -23.25
C GLU A 132 -5.64 -10.04 -24.71
N THR A 133 -4.55 -9.52 -25.28
CA THR A 133 -4.11 -9.96 -26.62
C THR A 133 -3.48 -11.36 -26.57
N PRO A 134 -3.47 -12.13 -27.66
CA PRO A 134 -2.85 -13.45 -27.70
C PRO A 134 -1.40 -13.46 -27.19
N GLU A 135 -0.59 -12.46 -27.55
CA GLU A 135 0.82 -12.37 -27.13
C GLU A 135 0.95 -12.14 -25.61
N HIS A 136 0.10 -11.27 -25.05
CA HIS A 136 0.05 -11.04 -23.60
C HIS A 136 -0.45 -12.28 -22.84
N ARG A 137 -1.36 -13.04 -23.45
CA ARG A 137 -1.85 -14.29 -22.89
C ARG A 137 -0.75 -15.36 -22.84
N GLU A 138 0.02 -15.52 -23.91
CA GLU A 138 1.13 -16.49 -23.96
C GLU A 138 2.20 -16.15 -22.93
N THR A 139 2.69 -14.90 -22.93
CA THR A 139 3.66 -14.42 -21.93
C THR A 139 3.18 -14.64 -20.50
N ARG A 140 1.92 -14.29 -20.17
CA ARG A 140 1.36 -14.56 -18.84
C ARG A 140 1.33 -16.05 -18.49
N LEU A 141 1.00 -16.92 -19.45
CA LEU A 141 0.97 -18.37 -19.23
C LEU A 141 2.38 -18.96 -19.07
N ASP A 142 3.37 -18.41 -19.77
CA ASP A 142 4.78 -18.79 -19.63
C ASP A 142 5.33 -18.39 -18.27
N GLU A 143 5.11 -17.14 -17.85
CA GLU A 143 5.46 -16.68 -16.50
C GLU A 143 4.79 -17.54 -15.42
N GLN A 144 3.53 -17.96 -15.63
CA GLN A 144 2.82 -18.84 -14.72
C GLN A 144 3.46 -20.24 -14.67
N ARG A 145 3.87 -20.79 -15.82
CA ARG A 145 4.57 -22.08 -15.91
C ARG A 145 5.92 -22.02 -15.21
N GLU A 146 6.74 -21.01 -15.49
CA GLU A 146 8.04 -20.79 -14.86
C GLU A 146 7.92 -20.65 -13.34
N ARG A 147 7.00 -19.80 -12.87
CA ARG A 147 6.75 -19.62 -11.43
C ARG A 147 6.33 -20.93 -10.77
N SER A 148 5.50 -21.73 -11.43
CA SER A 148 5.06 -23.04 -10.92
C SER A 148 6.24 -24.02 -10.83
N GLN A 149 7.12 -24.05 -11.83
CA GLN A 149 8.33 -24.88 -11.82
C GLN A 149 9.28 -24.45 -10.71
N LEU A 150 9.54 -23.15 -10.56
CA LEU A 150 10.38 -22.60 -9.49
C LEU A 150 9.83 -22.93 -8.10
N CYS A 151 8.51 -22.82 -7.89
CA CYS A 151 7.88 -23.21 -6.64
C CYS A 151 8.04 -24.71 -6.36
N ARG A 152 7.88 -25.57 -7.38
CA ARG A 152 8.11 -27.02 -7.24
C ARG A 152 9.56 -27.32 -6.88
N ALA A 153 10.52 -26.73 -7.58
CA ALA A 153 11.95 -26.90 -7.31
C ALA A 153 12.32 -26.46 -5.89
N LYS A 154 11.82 -25.29 -5.44
CA LYS A 154 12.03 -24.82 -4.06
C LYS A 154 11.43 -25.76 -3.02
N ASN A 155 10.23 -26.29 -3.28
CA ASN A 155 9.60 -27.26 -2.38
C ASN A 155 10.38 -28.58 -2.31
N LEU A 156 10.87 -29.08 -3.45
CA LEU A 156 11.73 -30.26 -3.51
C LEU A 156 13.04 -30.03 -2.75
N GLN A 157 13.69 -28.90 -2.97
CA GLN A 157 14.91 -28.52 -2.27
C GLN A 157 14.66 -28.41 -0.75
N ALA A 158 13.57 -27.79 -0.32
CA ALA A 158 13.20 -27.70 1.10
C ALA A 158 12.93 -29.09 1.70
N PHE A 159 12.26 -29.98 0.96
CA PHE A 159 12.03 -31.37 1.36
C PHE A 159 13.34 -32.16 1.48
N GLU A 160 14.24 -32.02 0.51
CA GLU A 160 15.56 -32.63 0.52
C GLU A 160 16.40 -32.15 1.71
N TYR A 161 16.43 -30.84 1.99
CA TYR A 161 17.11 -30.32 3.18
C TYR A 161 16.50 -30.83 4.49
N ALA A 162 15.17 -30.96 4.56
CA ALA A 162 14.48 -31.48 5.74
C ALA A 162 14.75 -32.98 5.99
N ILE A 163 15.00 -33.77 4.93
CA ILE A 163 15.27 -35.21 5.02
C ILE A 163 16.76 -35.54 5.08
N ASN A 164 17.64 -34.67 4.57
CA ASN A 164 19.09 -34.87 4.59
C ASN A 164 19.85 -34.34 5.84
N PRO A 165 19.31 -34.15 7.07
CA PRO A 165 20.13 -33.84 8.23
C PRO A 165 20.78 -35.11 8.82
N PHE A 166 21.46 -35.90 7.99
CA PHE A 166 22.11 -37.19 8.26
C PHE A 166 21.18 -38.42 8.32
N PHE A 167 21.46 -39.43 7.47
CA PHE A 167 20.92 -40.77 7.69
C PHE A 167 21.54 -41.32 8.98
N ILE A 168 20.73 -41.88 9.87
CA ILE A 168 21.22 -42.40 11.16
C ILE A 168 21.98 -43.71 10.93
N HIS A 169 21.48 -44.55 10.03
CA HIS A 169 21.98 -45.89 9.79
C HIS A 169 21.62 -46.35 8.38
N VAL A 170 22.49 -47.13 7.74
CA VAL A 170 22.19 -47.87 6.51
C VAL A 170 21.90 -49.31 6.90
N CYS A 171 20.74 -49.86 6.52
CA CYS A 171 20.44 -51.27 6.80
C CYS A 171 21.51 -52.19 6.21
N ASP A 172 22.22 -52.97 7.01
CA ASP A 172 23.19 -53.94 6.46
C ASP A 172 22.51 -55.05 5.65
N THR A 173 21.21 -55.30 5.90
CA THR A 173 20.44 -56.37 5.24
C THR A 173 19.79 -55.92 3.93
N CYS A 174 19.36 -54.66 3.81
CA CYS A 174 18.63 -54.18 2.62
C CYS A 174 19.19 -52.89 2.00
N THR A 175 20.34 -52.40 2.50
CA THR A 175 21.08 -51.20 2.06
C THR A 175 20.29 -49.88 2.01
N LYS A 176 19.05 -49.86 2.55
CA LYS A 176 18.22 -48.65 2.64
C LYS A 176 18.74 -47.69 3.72
N ARG A 177 18.72 -46.40 3.42
CA ARG A 177 19.06 -45.30 4.35
C ARG A 177 17.87 -45.05 5.28
N TYR A 178 18.08 -45.16 6.58
CA TYR A 178 17.07 -44.83 7.59
C TYR A 178 17.28 -43.42 8.14
N TYR A 179 16.20 -42.65 8.14
CA TYR A 179 16.18 -41.27 8.63
C TYR A 179 15.57 -41.21 10.03
N ARG A 180 15.96 -40.21 10.83
CA ARG A 180 15.56 -40.04 12.24
C ARG A 180 14.04 -40.06 12.48
N ASN A 181 13.29 -39.60 11.50
CA ASN A 181 11.83 -39.55 11.46
C ASN A 181 11.15 -40.85 11.02
N GLN A 182 11.91 -41.89 10.63
CA GLN A 182 11.41 -43.20 10.21
C GLN A 182 11.74 -44.33 11.21
N VAL A 183 12.59 -44.06 12.20
CA VAL A 183 12.96 -45.04 13.23
C VAL A 183 11.96 -44.98 14.38
N HIS A 184 10.90 -45.80 14.32
CA HIS A 184 10.16 -46.15 15.53
C HIS A 184 11.04 -47.09 16.35
N THR A 185 11.41 -46.70 17.57
CA THR A 185 12.16 -47.57 18.49
C THR A 185 11.25 -48.70 18.96
N VAL A 186 11.22 -49.81 18.24
CA VAL A 186 10.66 -51.06 18.75
C VAL A 186 11.71 -51.69 19.65
N ARG A 187 11.50 -51.62 20.97
CA ARG A 187 12.32 -52.38 21.94
C ARG A 187 11.93 -53.85 21.84
N PHE A 188 12.77 -54.65 21.18
CA PHE A 188 12.64 -56.11 21.26
C PHE A 188 13.18 -56.56 22.61
N ASN A 189 12.28 -56.96 23.52
CA ASN A 189 12.66 -57.73 24.70
C ASN A 189 13.14 -59.11 24.22
N THR A 190 14.45 -59.36 24.31
CA THR A 190 15.09 -60.62 23.92
C THR A 190 14.76 -61.80 24.82
N ALA A 191 13.96 -61.61 25.87
CA ALA A 191 13.61 -62.64 26.84
C ALA A 191 12.47 -63.59 26.43
N ALA A 192 11.82 -63.40 25.28
CA ALA A 192 10.67 -64.21 24.87
C ALA A 192 10.67 -64.63 23.39
N LEU A 193 11.84 -65.00 22.86
CA LEU A 193 11.94 -65.57 21.51
C LEU A 193 11.75 -67.10 21.54
N THR A 194 10.50 -67.54 21.65
CA THR A 194 10.07 -68.77 20.97
C THR A 194 9.28 -68.36 19.73
N TYR A 195 9.98 -68.34 18.60
CA TYR A 195 9.35 -68.25 17.28
C TYR A 195 9.29 -69.68 16.71
N PRO A 196 8.14 -70.14 16.19
CA PRO A 196 6.90 -69.39 15.93
C PRO A 196 5.97 -69.26 17.16
N PRO A 197 5.09 -68.25 17.20
CA PRO A 197 4.10 -68.07 18.27
C PRO A 197 3.19 -69.29 18.41
N VAL A 198 2.97 -69.74 19.65
CA VAL A 198 2.15 -70.93 19.99
C VAL A 198 0.73 -70.88 19.40
N GLU A 199 0.21 -69.68 19.12
CA GLU A 199 -1.11 -69.47 18.55
C GLU A 199 -1.28 -69.98 17.10
N LEU A 200 -0.17 -70.21 16.38
CA LEU A 200 -0.22 -70.76 15.02
C LEU A 200 -0.30 -72.31 14.96
N ASN A 201 -0.12 -73.00 16.09
CA ASN A 201 -0.17 -74.47 16.14
C ASN A 201 -1.57 -75.06 16.36
N LYS A 202 -2.62 -74.25 16.53
CA LYS A 202 -3.99 -74.75 16.82
C LYS A 202 -4.88 -74.97 15.59
N LYS A 203 -4.37 -74.85 14.36
CA LYS A 203 -5.16 -75.02 13.12
C LYS A 203 -4.67 -76.11 12.16
N LYS A 204 -4.06 -77.19 12.66
CA LYS A 204 -3.88 -78.41 11.86
C LYS A 204 -4.23 -79.64 12.69
N GLY A 205 -5.33 -80.29 12.33
CA GLY A 205 -5.63 -81.66 12.78
C GLY A 205 -7.02 -81.86 13.38
N LYS A 206 -8.07 -81.79 12.56
CA LYS A 206 -9.26 -82.65 12.66
C LYS A 206 -9.87 -82.86 11.26
N ASN A 207 -9.19 -83.63 10.43
CA ASN A 207 -9.85 -84.46 9.42
C ASN A 207 -9.69 -85.89 9.92
N ASN A 208 -10.74 -86.44 10.51
CA ASN A 208 -10.84 -87.88 10.75
C ASN A 208 -11.53 -88.50 9.53
N PHE A 209 -10.94 -89.59 9.05
CA PHE A 209 -11.62 -90.64 8.29
C PHE A 209 -12.81 -91.20 9.09
#